data_AF-A0A265QD77-F1
#
_entry.id   AF-A0A265QD77-F1
#
_cell.length_a   1.000
_cell.length_b   1.000
_cell.length_c   1.000
_cell.angle_alpha   90.00
_cell.angle_beta   90.00
_cell.angle_gamma   90.00
#
_symmetry.space_group_name_H-M   'P 1'
#
loop_
_entity.id
_entity.type
_entity.pdbx_description
1 polymer ?
#
loop_
_entity_poly.entity_id
_entity_poly.type
_entity_poly.pdbx_seq_one_letter_code
_entity_poly.pdbx_strand_id
1 'polypeptide(L)'
;MRQLIHDFKGNKLLNLYLIFFSLINLIYTYFQVSKSLYIQRYSLRGTIEKYQFEYLSNITKITNFLELLIILIYLIYLIRAIMKKDKTDIRHFLIINFSFFIVLTSISYLVSVIFSVSFLPLAMLLYAPLAITFIFLIYSIIKMLYKKIFTNFIS
;
A
#
# COMPACT_ATOMS: atom_id res chain seq x y z
N MET A 1 -18.11 -14.93 4.80
CA MET A 1 -17.18 -15.27 3.70
C MET A 1 -17.86 -15.40 2.33
N ARG A 2 -18.93 -16.18 2.15
CA ARG A 2 -19.59 -16.32 0.83
C ARG A 2 -20.14 -15.00 0.25
N GLN A 3 -20.76 -14.15 1.06
CA GLN A 3 -21.20 -12.81 0.64
C GLN A 3 -20.04 -11.90 0.21
N LEU A 4 -18.98 -11.82 1.04
CA LEU A 4 -17.73 -11.11 0.72
C LEU A 4 -17.17 -11.48 -0.68
N ILE A 5 -17.16 -12.77 -1.02
CA ILE A 5 -16.66 -13.27 -2.31
C ILE A 5 -17.62 -12.90 -3.46
N HIS A 6 -18.93 -12.95 -3.21
CA HIS A 6 -19.95 -12.63 -4.21
C HIS A 6 -19.98 -11.14 -4.54
N ASP A 7 -19.84 -10.27 -3.52
CA ASP A 7 -19.73 -8.82 -3.68
C ASP A 7 -18.41 -8.41 -4.36
N PHE A 8 -17.33 -9.19 -4.13
CA PHE A 8 -16.05 -9.01 -4.81
C PHE A 8 -16.11 -9.27 -6.32
N LYS A 9 -16.82 -10.33 -6.74
CA LYS A 9 -17.05 -10.61 -8.17
C LYS A 9 -17.85 -9.50 -8.86
N GLY A 10 -18.71 -8.79 -8.13
CA GLY A 10 -19.55 -7.71 -8.67
C GLY A 10 -18.86 -6.36 -8.79
N ASN A 11 -17.84 -6.07 -7.96
CA ASN A 11 -17.30 -4.71 -7.83
C ASN A 11 -16.11 -4.44 -8.78
N LYS A 12 -16.42 -4.21 -10.07
CA LYS A 12 -15.43 -3.94 -11.14
C LYS A 12 -14.39 -2.87 -10.79
N LEU A 13 -14.80 -1.82 -10.07
CA LEU A 13 -13.92 -0.70 -9.72
C LEU A 13 -12.92 -1.06 -8.63
N LEU A 14 -13.35 -1.82 -7.61
CA LEU A 14 -12.44 -2.33 -6.59
C LEU A 14 -11.39 -3.26 -7.21
N ASN A 15 -11.81 -4.10 -8.16
CA ASN A 15 -10.88 -4.99 -8.87
C ASN A 15 -9.87 -4.20 -9.70
N LEU A 16 -10.31 -3.18 -10.44
CA LEU A 16 -9.42 -2.27 -11.17
C LEU A 16 -8.42 -1.58 -10.24
N TYR A 17 -8.88 -1.08 -9.09
CA TYR A 17 -8.01 -0.50 -8.06
C TYR A 17 -6.90 -1.46 -7.64
N LEU A 18 -7.26 -2.69 -7.26
CA LEU A 18 -6.29 -3.68 -6.79
C LEU A 18 -5.27 -4.03 -7.90
N ILE A 19 -5.74 -4.13 -9.15
CA ILE A 19 -4.86 -4.37 -10.31
C ILE A 19 -3.88 -3.20 -10.49
N PHE A 20 -4.35 -1.96 -10.56
CA PHE A 20 -3.46 -0.80 -10.70
C PHE A 20 -2.48 -0.71 -9.53
N PHE A 21 -2.95 -0.94 -8.31
CA PHE A 21 -2.09 -0.92 -7.13
C PHE A 21 -1.00 -2.01 -7.23
N SER A 22 -1.36 -3.23 -7.62
CA SER A 22 -0.39 -4.33 -7.79
C SER A 22 0.64 -4.03 -8.89
N LEU A 23 0.23 -3.42 -10.00
CA LEU A 23 1.13 -3.04 -11.09
C LEU A 23 2.11 -1.95 -10.65
N ILE A 24 1.62 -0.92 -9.97
CA ILE A 24 2.48 0.15 -9.43
C ILE A 24 3.45 -0.44 -8.41
N ASN A 25 2.98 -1.32 -7.52
CA ASN A 25 3.84 -1.99 -6.54
C ASN A 25 4.94 -2.81 -7.23
N LEU A 26 4.60 -3.59 -8.26
CA LEU A 26 5.58 -4.38 -9.01
C LEU A 26 6.65 -3.50 -9.68
N ILE A 27 6.24 -2.41 -10.32
CA ILE A 27 7.16 -1.46 -10.96
C ILE A 27 8.07 -0.82 -9.91
N TYR A 28 7.50 -0.39 -8.78
CA TYR A 28 8.25 0.19 -7.67
C TYR A 28 9.28 -0.78 -7.10
N THR A 29 8.88 -2.01 -6.80
CA THR A 29 9.75 -3.09 -6.32
C THR A 29 10.90 -3.31 -7.29
N TYR A 30 10.62 -3.39 -8.60
CA TYR A 30 11.66 -3.53 -9.62
C TYR A 30 12.70 -2.41 -9.57
N PHE A 31 12.26 -1.15 -9.49
CA PHE A 31 13.17 0.00 -9.42
C PHE A 31 13.98 0.03 -8.12
N GLN A 32 13.38 -0.29 -6.98
CA GLN A 32 14.10 -0.35 -5.70
C GLN A 32 15.14 -1.47 -5.69
N VAL A 33 14.79 -2.67 -6.15
CA VAL A 33 15.76 -3.78 -6.29
C VAL A 33 16.90 -3.38 -7.22
N SER A 34 16.57 -2.80 -8.38
CA SER A 34 17.57 -2.33 -9.36
C SER A 34 18.51 -1.28 -8.75
N LYS A 35 17.96 -0.32 -8.00
CA LYS A 35 18.73 0.70 -7.27
C LYS A 35 19.65 0.08 -6.24
N SER A 36 19.15 -0.84 -5.42
CA SER A 36 19.95 -1.50 -4.38
C SER A 36 21.09 -2.32 -4.96
N LEU A 37 20.82 -3.15 -5.97
CA LEU A 37 21.85 -3.94 -6.65
C LEU A 37 22.89 -3.06 -7.35
N TYR A 38 22.45 -1.94 -7.92
CA TYR A 38 23.37 -0.96 -8.50
C TYR A 38 24.32 -0.38 -7.44
N ILE A 39 23.78 0.10 -6.32
CA ILE A 39 24.60 0.63 -5.22
C ILE A 39 25.58 -0.42 -4.72
N GLN A 40 25.14 -1.67 -4.50
CA GLN A 40 26.02 -2.76 -4.05
C GLN A 40 27.17 -3.05 -5.01
N ARG A 41 26.94 -2.98 -6.33
CA ARG A 41 27.98 -3.23 -7.35
C ARG A 41 29.01 -2.11 -7.44
N TYR A 42 28.60 -0.86 -7.20
CA TYR A 42 29.43 0.31 -7.46
C TYR A 42 29.94 1.04 -6.20
N SER A 43 29.46 0.69 -4.99
CA SER A 43 29.85 1.33 -3.72
C SER A 43 31.34 1.22 -3.39
N LEU A 44 32.05 0.23 -3.94
CA LEU A 44 33.48 -0.02 -3.67
C LEU A 44 34.43 0.73 -4.60
N ARG A 45 33.95 1.48 -5.61
CA ARG A 45 34.82 2.14 -6.61
C ARG A 45 35.34 3.53 -6.24
N GLY A 46 35.10 4.02 -5.02
CA GLY A 46 35.77 5.19 -4.44
C GLY A 46 35.38 6.56 -5.02
N THR A 47 34.96 6.64 -6.29
CA THR A 47 34.39 7.85 -6.90
C THR A 47 33.15 7.50 -7.72
N ILE A 48 32.01 8.09 -7.34
CA ILE A 48 30.75 7.96 -8.08
C ILE A 48 30.85 8.87 -9.30
N GLU A 49 30.96 8.29 -10.49
CA GLU A 49 30.98 9.06 -11.73
C GLU A 49 29.64 9.77 -11.95
N LYS A 50 29.65 10.94 -12.61
CA LYS A 50 28.45 11.79 -12.81
C LYS A 50 27.24 11.01 -13.35
N TYR A 51 27.46 10.09 -14.30
CA TYR A 51 26.39 9.26 -14.86
C TYR A 51 25.74 8.34 -13.81
N GLN A 52 26.51 7.86 -12.84
CA GLN A 52 26.02 6.98 -11.77
C GLN A 52 25.11 7.75 -10.82
N PHE A 53 25.44 9.01 -10.54
CA PHE A 53 24.61 9.90 -9.74
C PHE A 53 23.31 10.26 -10.47
N GLU A 54 23.37 10.59 -11.75
CA GLU A 54 22.18 10.87 -12.57
C GLU A 54 21.24 9.67 -12.65
N TYR A 55 21.78 8.46 -12.82
CA TYR A 55 21.00 7.22 -12.80
C TYR A 55 20.28 7.01 -11.47
N LEU A 56 21.00 7.12 -10.34
CA LEU A 56 20.41 6.98 -8.99
C LEU A 56 19.38 8.07 -8.70
N SER A 57 19.62 9.30 -9.15
CA SER A 57 18.69 10.42 -9.03
C SER A 57 17.40 10.13 -9.79
N ASN A 58 17.50 9.66 -11.03
CA ASN A 58 16.35 9.34 -11.87
C ASN A 58 15.52 8.20 -11.28
N ILE A 59 16.14 7.11 -10.81
CA ILE A 59 15.40 6.04 -10.13
C ILE A 59 14.69 6.59 -8.90
N THR A 60 15.35 7.42 -8.09
CA THR A 60 14.74 7.99 -6.88
C THR A 60 13.54 8.88 -7.22
N LYS A 61 13.61 9.68 -8.28
CA LYS A 61 12.48 10.48 -8.76
C LYS A 61 11.31 9.59 -9.18
N ILE A 62 11.59 8.51 -9.91
CA ILE A 62 10.57 7.55 -10.34
C ILE A 62 9.92 6.88 -9.13
N THR A 63 10.70 6.37 -8.18
CA THR A 63 10.15 5.70 -6.98
C THR A 63 9.29 6.66 -6.15
N ASN A 64 9.72 7.91 -5.97
CA ASN A 64 8.96 8.92 -5.24
C ASN A 64 7.65 9.28 -5.97
N PHE A 65 7.68 9.36 -7.30
CA PHE A 65 6.47 9.58 -8.10
C PHE A 65 5.47 8.44 -7.94
N LEU A 66 5.95 7.18 -7.96
CA LEU A 66 5.10 6.00 -7.75
C LEU A 66 4.49 5.98 -6.34
N GLU A 67 5.23 6.40 -5.32
CA GLU A 67 4.72 6.56 -3.94
C GLU A 67 3.56 7.55 -3.87
N LEU A 68 3.74 8.74 -4.43
CA LEU A 68 2.68 9.75 -4.47
C LEU A 68 1.47 9.27 -5.28
N LEU A 69 1.69 8.60 -6.41
CA LEU A 69 0.63 8.06 -7.24
C LEU A 69 -0.22 7.03 -6.50
N ILE A 70 0.41 6.10 -5.77
CA ILE A 70 -0.32 5.07 -5.02
C ILE A 70 -1.13 5.68 -3.87
N ILE A 71 -0.58 6.68 -3.18
CA ILE A 71 -1.27 7.40 -2.11
C ILE A 71 -2.52 8.10 -2.68
N LEU A 72 -2.38 8.79 -3.80
CA LEU A 72 -3.50 9.49 -4.45
C LEU A 72 -4.60 8.51 -4.89
N ILE A 73 -4.23 7.41 -5.54
CA ILE A 73 -5.19 6.39 -5.96
C ILE A 73 -5.91 5.80 -4.73
N TYR A 74 -5.18 5.46 -3.68
CA TYR A 74 -5.76 4.96 -2.43
C TYR A 74 -6.75 5.97 -1.81
N LEU A 75 -6.37 7.24 -1.71
CA LEU A 75 -7.24 8.30 -1.16
C LEU A 75 -8.51 8.49 -1.98
N ILE A 76 -8.43 8.50 -3.32
CA ILE A 76 -9.60 8.61 -4.20
C ILE A 76 -10.59 7.47 -3.93
N TYR A 77 -10.10 6.24 -3.82
CA TYR A 77 -10.94 5.08 -3.54
C TYR A 77 -11.53 5.13 -2.12
N LEU A 78 -10.75 5.56 -1.13
CA LEU A 78 -11.21 5.73 0.25
C LEU A 78 -12.31 6.79 0.35
N ILE A 79 -12.11 7.98 -0.23
CA ILE A 79 -13.10 9.06 -0.26
C ILE A 79 -14.39 8.57 -0.90
N ARG A 80 -14.28 7.87 -2.04
CA ARG A 80 -15.44 7.31 -2.72
C ARG A 80 -16.19 6.29 -1.86
N ALA A 81 -15.48 5.40 -1.17
CA ALA A 81 -16.08 4.45 -0.25
C ALA A 81 -16.84 5.16 0.87
N ILE A 82 -16.28 6.25 1.42
CA ILE A 82 -16.93 7.07 2.46
C ILE A 82 -18.17 7.78 1.92
N MET A 83 -18.10 8.37 0.72
CA MET A 83 -19.20 9.13 0.13
C MET A 83 -20.44 8.31 -0.16
N LYS A 84 -20.30 7.01 -0.45
CA LYS A 84 -21.44 6.12 -0.70
C LYS A 84 -22.39 5.95 0.49
N LYS A 85 -22.04 6.44 1.70
CA LYS A 85 -22.80 6.32 2.97
C LYS A 85 -23.18 4.88 3.39
N ASP A 86 -22.85 3.87 2.59
CA ASP A 86 -23.03 2.47 2.92
C ASP A 86 -21.89 2.00 3.84
N LYS A 87 -22.23 1.70 5.09
CA LYS A 87 -21.27 1.23 6.11
C LYS A 87 -20.72 -0.15 5.77
N THR A 88 -21.43 -0.94 4.97
CA THR A 88 -20.96 -2.26 4.53
C THR A 88 -19.83 -2.11 3.52
N ASP A 89 -19.98 -1.27 2.50
CA ASP A 89 -18.95 -0.98 1.48
C ASP A 89 -17.62 -0.52 2.11
N ILE A 90 -17.66 0.39 3.09
CA ILE A 90 -16.45 0.90 3.77
C ILE A 90 -15.74 -0.23 4.55
N ARG A 91 -16.49 -1.05 5.29
CA ARG A 91 -15.92 -2.17 6.04
C ARG A 91 -15.28 -3.20 5.12
N HIS A 92 -15.95 -3.55 4.02
CA HIS A 92 -15.43 -4.48 3.02
C HIS A 92 -14.15 -3.93 2.38
N PHE A 93 -14.16 -2.65 1.99
CA PHE A 93 -12.98 -1.97 1.44
C PHE A 93 -11.80 -2.01 2.42
N LEU A 94 -12.00 -1.66 3.69
CA LEU A 94 -10.93 -1.63 4.69
C LEU A 94 -10.35 -3.03 4.95
N ILE A 95 -11.20 -4.06 5.09
CA ILE A 95 -10.73 -5.44 5.33
C ILE A 95 -9.93 -5.96 4.14
N ILE A 96 -10.45 -5.75 2.92
CA ILE A 96 -9.78 -6.20 1.69
C ILE A 96 -8.43 -5.50 1.54
N ASN A 97 -8.37 -4.18 1.72
CA ASN A 97 -7.10 -3.44 1.64
C ASN A 97 -6.11 -3.90 2.70
N PHE A 98 -6.57 -4.10 3.93
CA PHE A 98 -5.70 -4.58 5.01
C PHE A 98 -5.09 -5.94 4.67
N SER A 99 -5.90 -6.91 4.24
CA SER A 99 -5.41 -8.22 3.80
C SER A 99 -4.48 -8.11 2.59
N PHE A 100 -4.82 -7.27 1.62
CA PHE A 100 -4.02 -7.04 0.42
C PHE A 100 -2.65 -6.45 0.74
N PHE A 101 -2.58 -5.44 1.62
CA PHE A 101 -1.31 -4.84 2.03
C PHE A 101 -0.44 -5.80 2.82
N ILE A 102 -1.02 -6.69 3.64
CA ILE A 102 -0.27 -7.76 4.30
C ILE A 102 0.39 -8.66 3.25
N VAL A 103 -0.38 -9.11 2.25
CA VAL A 103 0.15 -9.97 1.17
C VAL A 103 1.28 -9.27 0.41
N LEU A 104 1.09 -8.01 0.02
CA LEU A 104 2.14 -7.25 -0.68
C LEU A 104 3.38 -7.04 0.20
N THR A 105 3.21 -6.81 1.50
CA THR A 105 4.33 -6.66 2.44
C THR A 105 5.11 -7.98 2.56
N SER A 106 4.41 -9.12 2.63
CA SER A 106 5.06 -10.43 2.61
C SER A 106 5.81 -10.69 1.31
N ILE A 107 5.26 -10.29 0.16
CA ILE A 107 5.95 -10.37 -1.13
C ILE A 107 7.21 -9.49 -1.13
N SER A 108 7.12 -8.24 -0.69
CA SER A 108 8.28 -7.34 -0.56
C SER A 108 9.36 -7.92 0.37
N TYR A 109 8.96 -8.60 1.45
CA TYR A 109 9.88 -9.31 2.33
C TYR A 109 10.58 -10.47 1.60
N LEU A 110 9.85 -11.34 0.90
CA LEU A 110 10.44 -12.42 0.12
C LEU A 110 11.41 -11.91 -0.94
N VAL A 111 11.05 -10.85 -1.66
CA VAL A 111 11.93 -10.19 -2.63
C VAL A 111 13.21 -9.68 -1.96
N SER A 112 13.09 -9.07 -0.77
CA SER A 112 14.26 -8.59 -0.01
C SER A 112 15.24 -9.71 0.33
N VAL A 113 14.71 -10.88 0.72
CA VAL A 113 15.51 -12.07 1.04
C VAL A 113 16.16 -12.63 -0.23
N ILE A 114 15.38 -12.82 -1.31
CA ILE A 114 15.85 -13.43 -2.56
C ILE A 114 16.99 -12.60 -3.18
N PHE A 115 16.84 -11.28 -3.22
CA PHE A 115 17.83 -10.40 -3.85
C PHE A 115 18.87 -9.85 -2.86
N SER A 116 18.80 -10.22 -1.58
CA SER A 116 19.69 -9.70 -0.52
C SER A 116 19.72 -8.16 -0.51
N VAL A 117 18.56 -7.54 -0.65
CA VAL A 117 18.38 -6.08 -0.63
C VAL A 117 17.64 -5.66 0.64
N SER A 118 17.75 -4.37 1.00
CA SER A 118 17.05 -3.85 2.18
C SER A 118 15.53 -3.96 2.00
N PHE A 119 14.84 -4.48 3.02
CA PHE A 119 13.38 -4.57 3.05
C PHE A 119 12.71 -3.19 3.18
N LEU A 120 13.34 -2.25 3.90
CA LEU A 120 12.70 -0.98 4.26
C LEU A 120 12.25 -0.15 3.04
N PRO A 121 13.08 0.05 1.99
CA PRO A 121 12.63 0.74 0.78
C PRO A 121 11.51 0.00 0.06
N LEU A 122 11.49 -1.34 0.07
CA LEU A 122 10.45 -2.12 -0.59
C LEU A 122 9.09 -2.02 0.12
N ALA A 123 9.10 -1.79 1.43
CA ALA A 123 7.90 -1.62 2.24
C ALA A 123 7.40 -0.16 2.25
N MET A 124 8.23 0.82 1.90
CA MET A 124 7.91 2.26 1.98
C MET A 124 6.64 2.63 1.21
N LEU A 125 6.47 2.06 0.01
CA LEU A 125 5.30 2.28 -0.84
C LEU A 125 3.97 1.92 -0.15
N LEU A 126 4.01 0.88 0.69
CA LEU A 126 2.83 0.33 1.36
C LEU A 126 2.54 1.04 2.69
N TYR A 127 3.53 1.71 3.27
CA TYR A 127 3.46 2.24 4.63
C TYR A 127 2.34 3.28 4.79
N ALA A 128 2.27 4.28 3.91
CA ALA A 128 1.26 5.34 4.00
C ALA A 128 -0.17 4.82 3.80
N PRO A 129 -0.49 4.03 2.75
CA PRO A 129 -1.82 3.41 2.62
C PRO A 129 -2.20 2.53 3.81
N LEU A 130 -1.25 1.76 4.35
CA LEU A 130 -1.48 0.87 5.49
C LEU A 130 -1.75 1.69 6.77
N ALA A 131 -0.99 2.75 7.03
CA ALA A 131 -1.21 3.65 8.17
C ALA A 131 -2.59 4.31 8.11
N ILE A 132 -3.01 4.82 6.94
CA ILE A 132 -4.34 5.41 6.78
C ILE A 132 -5.44 4.36 7.01
N THR A 133 -5.28 3.15 6.46
CA THR A 133 -6.22 2.04 6.67
C THR A 133 -6.36 1.70 8.15
N PHE A 134 -5.23 1.64 8.86
CA PHE A 134 -5.18 1.33 10.28
C PHE A 134 -5.88 2.38 11.15
N ILE A 135 -5.64 3.67 10.87
CA ILE A 135 -6.33 4.79 11.56
C ILE A 135 -7.86 4.68 11.36
N PHE A 136 -8.32 4.38 10.15
CA PHE A 136 -9.75 4.21 9.86
C PHE A 136 -10.37 3.00 10.56
N LEU A 137 -9.62 1.90 10.70
CA LEU A 137 -10.04 0.73 11.46
C LEU A 137 -10.18 1.06 12.95
N ILE A 138 -9.19 1.75 13.55
CA ILE A 138 -9.26 2.20 14.95
C ILE A 138 -10.48 3.11 15.15
N TYR A 139 -10.66 4.12 14.29
CA TYR A 139 -11.82 5.01 14.36
C TYR A 139 -13.14 4.23 14.33
N SER A 140 -13.23 3.21 13.47
CA SER A 140 -14.42 2.36 13.36
C SER A 140 -14.69 1.54 14.62
N ILE A 141 -13.63 1.01 15.27
CA ILE A 141 -13.73 0.26 16.53
C ILE A 141 -14.19 1.19 17.67
N ILE A 142 -13.53 2.34 17.83
CA ILE A 142 -13.86 3.34 18.86
C ILE A 142 -15.33 3.77 18.73
N LYS A 143 -15.77 4.11 17.52
CA LYS A 143 -17.17 4.49 17.26
C LYS A 143 -18.17 3.40 17.64
N MET A 144 -17.82 2.13 17.41
CA MET A 144 -18.67 1.00 17.76
C MET A 144 -18.75 0.81 19.28
N LEU A 145 -17.63 0.93 19.99
CA LEU A 145 -17.55 0.85 21.45
C LEU A 145 -18.34 1.99 22.11
N TYR A 146 -18.13 3.24 21.65
CA TYR A 146 -18.90 4.39 22.14
C TYR A 146 -20.39 4.20 21.98
N LYS A 147 -20.84 3.75 20.80
CA LYS A 147 -22.26 3.45 20.59
C LYS A 147 -22.75 2.41 21.58
N LYS A 148 -22.02 1.30 21.76
CA LYS A 148 -22.42 0.22 22.68
C LYS A 148 -22.52 0.69 24.13
N ILE A 149 -21.57 1.50 24.60
CA ILE A 149 -21.58 2.09 25.95
C ILE A 149 -22.78 3.01 26.12
N PHE A 150 -23.03 3.92 25.17
CA PHE A 150 -24.13 4.88 25.28
C PHE A 150 -25.51 4.21 25.14
N THR A 151 -25.63 3.15 24.34
CA THR A 151 -26.89 2.40 24.21
C THR A 151 -27.21 1.61 25.49
N ASN A 152 -26.19 1.06 26.17
CA ASN A 152 -26.34 0.34 27.43
C ASN A 152 -26.56 1.26 28.66
N PHE A 153 -26.27 2.56 28.55
CA PHE A 153 -26.52 3.53 29.63
C PHE A 153 -27.93 4.14 29.60
N ILE A 154 -28.69 3.92 28.52
CA ILE A 154 -30.05 4.47 28.32
C ILE A 154 -31.12 3.35 28.42
N SER A 155 -30.71 2.08 28.48
CA SER A 155 -31.57 0.92 28.77
C SER A 155 -31.64 0.61 30.25
#